data_AF-A0A9D6L698-F1
#
_entry.id   AF-A0A9D6L698-F1
#
_cell.length_a   1.000
_cell.length_b   1.000
_cell.length_c   1.000
_cell.angle_alpha   90.00
_cell.angle_beta   90.00
_cell.angle_gamma   90.00
#
_symmetry.space_group_name_H-M   'P 1'
#
loop_
_entity.id
_entity.type
_entity.pdbx_description
1 polymer ?
#
loop_
_entity_poly.entity_id
_entity_poly.type
_entity_poly.pdbx_seq_one_letter_code
_entity_poly.pdbx_strand_id
1 'polypeptide(L)' 'MLKRLWERWKKIAHAIGNFQARLLLTLLYAVLVLPFGLIVRLFADPLRIRRLPSQWLSRNDDDSAPTLDWATRYW' A
#
# COMPACT_ATOMS: atom_id res chain seq x y z
N MET A 1 24.70 14.60 -40.05
CA MET A 1 23.76 13.46 -39.84
C MET A 1 23.81 12.88 -38.42
N LEU A 2 24.98 12.67 -37.79
CA LEU A 2 25.11 12.07 -36.45
C LEU A 2 24.27 12.76 -35.34
N LYS A 3 24.23 14.11 -35.32
CA LYS A 3 23.45 14.85 -34.30
C LYS A 3 21.95 14.50 -34.31
N ARG A 4 21.35 14.28 -35.48
CA ARG A 4 19.91 13.92 -35.59
C ARG A 4 19.62 12.51 -35.07
N LEU A 5 20.54 11.56 -35.31
CA LEU A 5 20.44 10.21 -34.78
C LEU A 5 20.57 10.21 -33.26
N TRP A 6 21.51 11.00 -32.73
CA TRP A 6 21.73 11.18 -31.29
C TRP A 6 20.53 11.80 -30.56
N GLU A 7 19.91 12.83 -31.15
CA GLU A 7 18.69 13.43 -30.58
C GLU A 7 17.50 12.44 -30.56
N ARG A 8 17.35 11.62 -31.61
CA ARG A 8 16.31 10.57 -31.63
C ARG A 8 16.61 9.46 -30.62
N TRP A 9 17.87 9.07 -30.49
CA TRP A 9 18.30 8.08 -29.50
C TRP A 9 18.02 8.54 -28.07
N LYS A 10 18.33 9.80 -27.73
CA LYS A 10 18.04 10.37 -26.40
C LYS A 10 16.55 10.32 -26.05
N LYS A 11 15.66 10.59 -27.00
CA LYS A 11 14.19 10.48 -26.76
C LYS A 11 13.78 9.04 -26.44
N ILE A 12 14.35 8.06 -27.14
CA ILE A 12 14.07 6.64 -26.89
C ILE A 12 14.63 6.22 -25.53
N ALA A 13 15.87 6.60 -25.21
CA ALA A 13 16.50 6.31 -23.93
C ALA A 13 15.71 6.91 -22.75
N HIS A 14 15.16 8.11 -22.91
CA HIS A 14 14.34 8.75 -21.88
C HIS A 14 13.01 8.01 -21.64
N ALA A 15 12.36 7.54 -22.70
CA ALA A 15 11.14 6.75 -22.58
C ALA A 15 11.40 5.39 -21.91
N ILE A 16 12.50 4.71 -22.27
CA ILE A 16 12.91 3.44 -21.67
C ILE A 16 13.30 3.65 -20.20
N GLY A 17 14.03 4.72 -19.88
CA GLY A 17 14.40 5.05 -18.51
C GLY A 17 13.20 5.27 -17.61
N ASN A 18 12.17 5.96 -18.09
CA ASN A 18 10.94 6.18 -17.33
C ASN A 18 10.16 4.88 -17.08
N PHE A 19 10.13 3.98 -18.08
CA PHE A 19 9.54 2.66 -17.93
C PHE A 19 10.33 1.79 -16.94
N GLN A 20 11.65 1.75 -17.07
CA GLN A 20 12.56 1.03 -16.17
C GLN A 20 12.43 1.53 -14.72
N ALA A 21 12.41 2.85 -14.51
CA ALA A 21 12.25 3.44 -13.19
C ALA A 21 10.91 3.03 -12.54
N ARG A 22 9.81 3.06 -13.30
CA ARG A 22 8.50 2.59 -12.81
C ARG A 22 8.48 1.09 -12.54
N LEU A 23 9.10 0.30 -13.41
CA LEU A 23 9.17 -1.14 -13.26
C LEU A 23 9.95 -1.50 -11.98
N LEU A 24 11.15 -0.94 -11.80
CA LEU A 24 11.98 -1.13 -10.61
C LEU A 24 11.26 -0.69 -9.34
N LEU A 25 10.61 0.49 -9.35
CA LEU A 25 9.85 0.98 -8.21
C LEU A 25 8.70 0.03 -7.84
N THR A 26 7.95 -0.43 -8.85
CA THR A 26 6.86 -1.38 -8.67
C THR A 26 7.37 -2.71 -8.12
N LEU A 27 8.48 -3.21 -8.65
CA LEU A 27 9.07 -4.46 -8.21
C LEU A 27 9.58 -4.36 -6.77
N LEU A 28 10.21 -3.24 -6.41
CA LEU A 28 10.65 -2.96 -5.05
C LEU A 28 9.46 -2.92 -4.08
N TYR A 29 8.40 -2.21 -4.44
CA TYR A 29 7.18 -2.17 -3.62
C TYR A 29 6.53 -3.55 -3.51
N ALA A 30 6.45 -4.31 -4.59
CA ALA A 30 5.91 -5.66 -4.57
C ALA A 30 6.76 -6.58 -3.67
N VAL A 31 8.09 -6.57 -3.80
CA VAL A 31 8.98 -7.43 -3.01
C VAL A 31 9.08 -7.00 -1.55
N LEU A 32 8.85 -5.74 -1.20
CA LEU A 32 8.87 -5.30 0.21
C LEU A 32 7.50 -5.36 0.87
N VAL A 33 6.49 -4.73 0.25
CA VAL A 33 5.17 -4.55 0.86
C VAL A 33 4.34 -5.82 0.80
N LEU A 34 4.40 -6.58 -0.31
CA LEU A 34 3.58 -7.77 -0.48
C LEU A 34 3.95 -8.89 0.51
N PRO A 35 5.23 -9.29 0.68
CA PRO A 35 5.55 -10.30 1.68
C PRO A 35 5.35 -9.79 3.10
N PHE A 36 5.61 -8.52 3.39
CA PHE A 36 5.29 -7.95 4.69
C PHE A 36 3.79 -8.06 5.01
N GLY A 37 2.93 -7.66 4.08
CA GLY A 37 1.48 -7.77 4.21
C GLY A 37 1.02 -9.22 4.32
N LEU A 38 1.60 -10.15 3.55
CA LEU A 38 1.34 -11.58 3.67
C LEU A 38 1.74 -12.11 5.05
N ILE A 39 2.92 -11.78 5.55
CA ILE A 39 3.39 -12.18 6.87
C ILE A 39 2.42 -11.69 7.93
N VAL A 40 2.12 -10.39 7.97
CA VAL A 40 1.18 -9.82 8.96
C VAL A 40 -0.20 -10.48 8.87
N ARG A 41 -0.73 -10.66 7.65
CA ARG A 41 -2.01 -11.36 7.43
C ARG A 41 -1.99 -12.81 7.91
N LEU A 42 -0.87 -13.50 7.74
CA LEU A 42 -0.74 -14.90 8.13
C LEU A 42 -0.56 -15.08 9.64
N PHE A 43 0.24 -14.21 10.28
CA PHE A 43 0.65 -14.36 11.68
C PHE A 43 -0.20 -13.57 12.69
N ALA A 44 -0.64 -12.35 12.36
CA ALA A 44 -1.32 -11.50 13.33
C ALA A 44 -2.86 -11.67 13.32
N ASP A 45 -3.44 -12.27 12.26
CA ASP A 45 -4.89 -12.32 11.99
C ASP A 45 -5.63 -11.07 12.53
N PRO A 46 -5.27 -9.86 12.07
CA PRO A 46 -5.74 -8.61 12.68
C PRO A 46 -7.26 -8.45 12.60
N LEU A 47 -7.92 -9.15 11.69
CA LEU A 47 -9.38 -9.15 11.55
C LEU A 47 -10.05 -10.34 12.28
N ARG A 48 -9.31 -11.22 12.96
CA ARG A 48 -9.81 -12.43 13.63
C ARG A 48 -10.76 -13.26 12.74
N ILE A 49 -10.51 -13.29 11.42
CA ILE A 49 -11.41 -13.93 10.45
C ILE A 49 -11.23 -15.45 10.47
N ARG A 50 -10.06 -15.96 10.90
CA ARG A 50 -9.78 -17.40 10.87
C ARG A 50 -10.61 -18.20 11.87
N ARG A 51 -11.03 -17.56 12.97
CA ARG A 51 -11.94 -18.16 13.95
C ARG A 51 -13.09 -17.21 14.20
N LEU A 52 -14.18 -17.39 13.46
CA LEU A 52 -15.41 -16.66 13.73
C LEU A 52 -15.79 -16.88 15.19
N PRO A 53 -15.97 -15.80 15.98
CA PRO A 53 -16.39 -15.94 17.35
C PRO A 53 -17.82 -16.52 17.36
N SER A 54 -18.02 -17.63 18.09
CA SER A 54 -19.33 -18.26 18.27
C SER A 54 -20.25 -17.46 19.21
N GLN A 55 -19.74 -16.39 19.80
CA GLN A 55 -20.43 -15.50 20.71
C GLN A 55 -20.25 -14.05 20.25
N TRP A 56 -21.22 -13.20 20.56
CA TRP A 56 -21.09 -11.76 20.38
C TRP A 56 -19.85 -11.25 21.12
N LEU A 57 -18.95 -10.61 20.38
CA LEU A 57 -17.71 -10.09 20.94
C LEU A 57 -18.03 -8.80 21.69
N SER A 58 -17.84 -8.77 23.02
CA SER A 58 -17.90 -7.53 23.77
C SER A 58 -16.81 -6.59 23.26
N ARG A 59 -17.21 -5.40 22.83
CA ARG A 59 -16.28 -4.35 22.38
C ARG A 59 -15.45 -3.91 23.57
N ASN A 60 -14.12 -3.97 23.46
CA ASN A 60 -13.24 -3.42 24.47
C ASN A 60 -13.31 -1.88 24.41
N ASP A 61 -13.32 -1.24 25.57
CA ASP A 61 -13.53 0.22 25.70
C ASP A 61 -12.40 1.06 25.04
N ASP A 62 -11.24 0.44 24.80
CA ASP A 62 -10.10 1.00 24.05
C ASP A 62 -10.40 1.21 22.55
N ASP A 63 -11.37 0.49 21.96
CA ASP A 63 -11.85 0.71 20.60
C ASP A 63 -12.87 1.86 20.57
N SER A 64 -12.50 2.97 21.20
CA SER A 64 -13.32 4.16 21.37
C SER A 64 -13.85 4.64 20.02
N ALA A 65 -15.12 4.31 19.73
CA ALA A 65 -15.88 5.11 18.78
C ALA A 65 -15.82 6.55 19.30
N PRO A 66 -15.61 7.55 18.43
CA PRO A 66 -15.67 8.93 18.86
C PRO A 66 -17.00 9.15 19.62
N THR A 67 -16.92 9.45 20.92
CA THR A 67 -18.07 9.72 21.80
C THR A 67 -18.81 10.93 21.26
N LEU A 68 -20.15 11.00 21.32
CA LEU A 68 -20.97 12.07 20.70
C LEU A 68 -20.40 13.50 20.86
N ASP A 69 -19.67 13.75 21.94
CA ASP A 69 -18.81 14.93 22.18
C ASP A 69 -17.91 15.34 20.97
N TRP A 70 -17.35 14.37 20.25
CA TRP A 70 -16.55 14.58 19.03
C TRP A 70 -17.34 15.28 17.93
N ALA A 71 -18.62 14.93 17.77
CA ALA A 71 -19.47 15.41 16.68
C ALA A 71 -19.94 16.84 16.95
N THR A 72 -20.08 17.20 18.22
CA THR A 72 -20.44 18.55 18.67
C THR A 72 -19.25 19.51 18.70
N ARG A 73 -18.00 19.03 18.61
CA ARG A 73 -16.80 19.88 18.70
C ARG A 73 -16.46 20.64 17.40
N TYR A 74 -17.06 20.24 16.27
CA TYR A 74 -16.79 20.81 14.94
C TYR A 74 -17.97 21.61 14.34
N TRP A 75 -19.04 21.81 15.10
CA TRP A 75 -20.18 22.67 14.77
C TRP A 75 -20.21 23.88 15.71
#